data_AF-A0A416SZC5-F1
#
_entry.id   AF-A0A416SZC5-F1
#
_cell.length_a   1.000
_cell.length_b   1.000
_cell.length_c   1.000
_cell.angle_alpha   90.00
_cell.angle_beta   90.00
_cell.angle_gamma   90.00
#
_symmetry.space_group_name_H-M   'P 1'
#
loop_
_entity.id
_entity.type
_entity.pdbx_description
1 polymer ?
#
loop_
_entity_poly.entity_id
_entity_poly.type
_entity_poly.pdbx_seq_one_letter_code
_entity_poly.pdbx_strand_id
1 'polypeptide(L)' 'MKCATGGGRRAGKDVYKTIHIKEKCWIGAEVLILPGVTIGKGCVVAAGAIVTTDVEENTMVAGVPARIIKRLPVL' A
#
# COMPACT_ATOMS: atom_id res chain seq x y z
N MET A 1 -18.54 0.09 2.60
CA MET A 1 -18.89 -1.27 2.13
C MET A 1 -19.26 -2.13 3.33
N LYS A 2 -20.45 -2.70 3.39
CA LYS A 2 -20.74 -3.77 4.36
C LYS A 2 -20.07 -5.03 3.83
N CYS A 3 -18.89 -5.33 4.37
CA CYS A 3 -18.41 -6.69 4.34
C CYS A 3 -19.45 -7.51 5.11
N ALA A 4 -20.10 -8.49 4.47
CA ALA A 4 -20.93 -9.41 5.22
C ALA A 4 -20.07 -9.96 6.37
N THR A 5 -20.64 -10.24 7.53
CA THR A 5 -19.93 -10.86 8.67
C THR A 5 -20.70 -12.15 8.99
N GLY A 6 -20.16 -13.31 8.60
CA GLY A 6 -20.86 -14.60 8.61
C GLY A 6 -20.36 -15.59 7.54
N GLY A 7 -20.00 -16.80 7.97
CA GLY A 7 -19.23 -17.81 7.21
C GLY A 7 -19.86 -18.34 5.91
N GLY A 8 -19.01 -18.92 5.05
CA GLY A 8 -19.38 -19.46 3.74
C GLY A 8 -18.91 -18.61 2.54
N ARG A 9 -17.72 -18.00 2.58
CA ARG A 9 -17.21 -17.14 1.51
C ARG A 9 -16.22 -17.85 0.61
N ARG A 10 -16.41 -17.71 -0.70
CA ARG A 10 -15.40 -18.05 -1.73
C ARG A 10 -14.04 -17.37 -1.47
N ALA A 11 -14.05 -16.20 -0.82
CA ALA A 11 -12.87 -15.40 -0.50
C ALA A 11 -12.26 -15.66 0.90
N GLY A 12 -12.82 -16.57 1.70
CA GLY A 12 -12.33 -16.85 3.05
C GLY A 12 -12.78 -15.84 4.12
N LYS A 13 -12.10 -15.88 5.29
CA LYS A 13 -12.37 -14.99 6.43
C LYS A 13 -11.89 -13.57 6.11
N ASP A 14 -12.66 -12.56 6.52
CA ASP A 14 -12.22 -11.17 6.37
C ASP A 14 -10.97 -10.93 7.21
N VAL A 15 -9.96 -10.33 6.57
CA VAL A 15 -8.71 -9.95 7.21
C VAL A 15 -8.65 -8.43 7.24
N TYR A 16 -8.81 -7.87 8.44
CA TYR A 16 -8.63 -6.45 8.70
C TYR A 16 -7.26 -6.27 9.35
N LYS A 17 -6.32 -5.67 8.61
CA LYS A 17 -5.01 -5.27 9.13
C LYS A 17 -4.83 -3.78 8.89
N THR A 18 -4.34 -3.08 9.91
CA THR A 18 -4.03 -1.65 9.83
C THR A 18 -3.01 -1.39 8.72
N ILE A 19 -3.22 -0.32 7.97
CA ILE A 19 -2.25 0.20 7.00
C ILE A 19 -1.57 1.39 7.66
N HIS A 20 -0.24 1.40 7.64
CA HIS A 20 0.55 2.50 8.22
C HIS A 20 1.13 3.34 7.09
N ILE A 21 0.77 4.63 7.04
CA ILE A 21 1.38 5.60 6.11
C ILE A 21 2.17 6.59 6.96
N LYS A 22 3.50 6.58 6.83
CA LYS A 22 4.37 7.50 7.57
C LYS A 22 4.29 8.92 6.99
N GLU A 23 4.94 9.86 7.67
CA GLU A 23 4.95 11.28 7.29
C GLU A 23 5.52 11.52 5.89
N LYS A 24 5.13 12.67 5.29
CA LYS A 24 5.67 13.17 4.01
C LYS A 24 5.52 12.21 2.83
N CYS A 25 4.62 11.23 2.90
CA CYS A 25 4.33 10.36 1.76
C CYS A 25 3.50 11.07 0.71
N TRP A 26 3.78 10.79 -0.56
CA TRP A 26 2.92 11.19 -1.67
C TRP A 26 2.31 9.94 -2.31
N ILE A 27 0.99 9.86 -2.31
CA ILE A 27 0.22 8.75 -2.87
C ILE A 27 -0.48 9.24 -4.13
N GLY A 28 -0.15 8.62 -5.27
CA GLY A 28 -0.78 8.89 -6.56
C GLY A 28 -2.26 8.51 -6.59
N ALA A 29 -2.96 8.97 -7.63
CA ALA A 29 -4.35 8.63 -7.84
C ALA A 29 -4.54 7.12 -8.05
N GLU A 30 -5.67 6.58 -7.58
CA GLU A 30 -6.10 5.19 -7.80
C GLU A 30 -5.08 4.12 -7.34
N VAL A 31 -4.29 4.44 -6.32
CA VAL A 31 -3.41 3.47 -5.67
C VAL A 31 -4.23 2.52 -4.78
N LEU A 32 -3.90 1.22 -4.84
CA LEU A 32 -4.43 0.20 -3.93
C LEU A 32 -3.32 -0.27 -2.99
N ILE A 33 -3.52 -0.12 -1.68
CA ILE A 33 -2.61 -0.62 -0.64
C ILE A 33 -3.26 -1.79 0.08
N LEU A 34 -2.59 -2.95 0.11
CA LEU A 34 -3.15 -4.15 0.76
C LEU A 34 -3.09 -4.07 2.29
N PRO A 35 -4.00 -4.79 3.00
CA PRO A 35 -4.04 -4.78 4.46
C PRO A 35 -2.70 -5.22 5.10
N GLY A 36 -2.24 -4.45 6.08
CA GLY A 36 -1.02 -4.75 6.84
C GLY A 36 0.27 -4.16 6.26
N VAL A 37 0.19 -3.41 5.17
CA VAL A 37 1.34 -2.73 4.56
C VAL A 37 1.70 -1.47 5.32
N THR A 38 3.01 -1.24 5.48
CA THR A 38 3.61 0.01 5.94
C THR A 38 4.29 0.74 4.79
N ILE A 39 3.90 1.99 4.57
CA ILE A 39 4.56 2.94 3.66
C ILE A 39 5.54 3.78 4.47
N GLY A 40 6.84 3.63 4.17
CA GLY A 40 7.93 4.36 4.83
C GLY A 40 7.86 5.87 4.66
N LYS A 41 8.59 6.61 5.51
CA LYS A 41 8.59 8.08 5.49
C LYS A 41 9.12 8.61 4.16
N GLY A 42 8.50 9.66 3.63
CA GLY A 42 8.98 10.31 2.40
C GLY A 42 8.82 9.46 1.12
N CYS A 43 7.99 8.43 1.14
CA CYS A 43 7.79 7.58 -0.03
C CYS A 43 6.89 8.23 -1.08
N VAL A 44 7.11 7.86 -2.35
CA VAL A 44 6.25 8.20 -3.47
C VAL A 44 5.64 6.92 -4.05
N VAL A 45 4.31 6.83 -4.09
CA VAL A 45 3.61 5.74 -4.76
C VAL A 45 2.98 6.29 -6.03
N ALA A 46 3.40 5.81 -7.19
CA ALA A 46 2.87 6.29 -8.47
C ALA A 46 1.39 5.91 -8.65
N ALA A 47 0.68 6.65 -9.51
CA ALA A 47 -0.72 6.40 -9.80
C ALA A 47 -0.96 4.98 -10.34
N GLY A 48 -2.10 4.38 -9.95
CA GLY A 48 -2.50 3.03 -10.37
C GLY A 48 -1.66 1.87 -9.81
N ALA A 49 -0.76 2.11 -8.85
CA ALA A 49 0.07 1.06 -8.27
C ALA A 49 -0.72 0.17 -7.27
N ILE A 50 -0.39 -1.13 -7.24
CA ILE A 50 -0.91 -2.07 -6.23
C ILE A 50 0.22 -2.46 -5.27
N VAL A 51 0.20 -1.91 -4.06
CA VAL A 51 1.22 -2.14 -3.04
C VAL A 51 0.86 -3.37 -2.21
N THR A 52 1.64 -4.44 -2.39
CA THR A 52 1.41 -5.75 -1.76
C THR A 52 2.34 -6.03 -0.57
N THR A 53 3.39 -5.23 -0.39
CA THR A 53 4.42 -5.39 0.63
C THR A 53 4.86 -4.04 1.16
N ASP A 54 5.52 -4.02 2.32
CA ASP A 54 6.07 -2.80 2.91
C ASP A 54 7.02 -2.07 1.96
N VAL A 55 7.01 -0.75 2.07
CA VAL A 55 7.81 0.16 1.23
C VAL A 55 8.86 0.85 2.11
N GLU A 56 10.12 0.70 1.73
CA GLU A 56 11.28 1.32 2.41
C GLU A 56 11.20 2.85 2.35
N GLU A 57 11.69 3.53 3.38
CA GLU A 57 11.70 5.00 3.45
C GLU A 57 12.45 5.65 2.29
N ASN A 58 11.99 6.84 1.87
CA ASN A 58 12.55 7.60 0.76
C ASN A 58 12.68 6.77 -0.53
N THR A 59 11.67 5.95 -0.86
CA THR A 59 11.63 5.22 -2.13
C THR A 59 10.41 5.61 -2.96
N MET A 60 10.55 5.49 -4.27
CA MET A 60 9.47 5.62 -5.24
C MET A 60 9.12 4.24 -5.79
N VAL A 61 7.85 3.84 -5.66
CA VAL A 61 7.33 2.55 -6.14
C VAL A 61 6.23 2.75 -7.18
N ALA A 62 6.13 1.85 -8.16
CA ALA A 62 5.00 1.79 -9.09
C ALA A 62 4.76 0.37 -9.64
N GLY A 63 3.65 0.20 -10.34
CA GLY A 63 3.30 -1.03 -11.04
C GLY A 63 2.35 -1.94 -10.26
N VAL A 64 2.02 -3.08 -10.87
CA VAL A 64 1.11 -4.10 -10.35
C VAL A 64 1.76 -5.47 -10.49
N PRO A 65 2.33 -6.04 -9.41
CA PRO A 65 2.50 -5.46 -8.07
C PRO A 65 3.57 -4.36 -8.03
N ALA A 66 3.46 -3.44 -7.06
CA ALA A 66 4.36 -2.31 -6.92
C ALA A 66 5.81 -2.76 -6.67
N ARG A 67 6.77 -2.15 -7.37
CA ARG A 67 8.21 -2.38 -7.24
C ARG A 67 8.94 -1.05 -7.11
N ILE A 68 10.09 -1.07 -6.46
CA ILE A 68 10.96 0.11 -6.35
C ILE A 68 11.45 0.49 -7.75
N ILE A 69 11.19 1.72 -8.15
CA ILE A 69 11.68 2.31 -9.40
C ILE A 69 12.85 3.23 -9.14
N LYS A 70 12.85 3.93 -7.99
CA LYS A 70 13.88 4.90 -7.66
C LYS A 70 14.04 5.04 -6.14
N ARG A 71 15.27 5.23 -5.68
CA ARG A 71 15.55 5.73 -4.32
C ARG A 71 15.60 7.26 -4.37
N LEU A 72 14.87 7.90 -3.48
CA LEU A 72 14.75 9.35 -3.38
C LEU A 72 15.80 9.90 -2.42
N PRO A 73 16.25 11.15 -2.60
CA PRO A 73 17.03 11.86 -1.58
C PRO A 73 16.26 11.94 -0.26
N VAL A 74 17.00 11.97 0.86
CA VAL A 74 16.41 12.06 2.20
C VAL A 74 15.82 13.48 2.43
N LEU A 75 14.61 13.53 3.00
CA LEU A 75 13.82 14.74 3.30
C LEU A 75 13.95 15.26 4.74
#